data_AF-A0A9W8Y4W7-F1
#
_entry.id   AF-A0A9W8Y4W7-F1
#
_cell.length_a   1.000
_cell.length_b   1.000
_cell.length_c   1.000
_cell.angle_alpha   90.00
_cell.angle_beta   90.00
_cell.angle_gamma   90.00
#
_symmetry.space_group_name_H-M   'P 1'
#
loop_
_entity.id
_entity.type
_entity.pdbx_description
1 polymer ?
#
loop_
_entity_poly.entity_id
_entity_poly.type
_entity_poly.pdbx_seq_one_letter_code
_entity_poly.pdbx_strand_id
1 'polypeptide(L)'
;MIVELHERVRRALDHIITTLDNEPEQPKTVLLCTHAATIIAAGRVLTGQMPDDPDEDDFHCFTAGLSKFVRRDADPSKGVAGNWDCVLNSDTSYLSGGAERGWHFNGEESFVSFAEDPKDDKEAPKL
;
A
#
# COMPACT_ATOMS: atom_id res chain seq x y z
N MET A 1 -14.73 9.24 -4.14
CA MET A 1 -13.80 8.81 -3.08
C MET A 1 -12.86 7.69 -3.51
N ILE A 2 -13.31 6.44 -3.76
CA ILE A 2 -12.41 5.34 -4.17
C ILE A 2 -11.80 5.56 -5.57
N VAL A 3 -12.59 6.00 -6.55
CA VAL A 3 -12.09 6.31 -7.90
C VAL A 3 -11.03 7.42 -7.87
N GLU A 4 -11.26 8.47 -7.08
CA GLU A 4 -10.32 9.58 -6.92
C GLU A 4 -9.02 9.13 -6.22
N LEU A 5 -9.10 8.16 -5.29
CA LEU A 5 -7.91 7.54 -4.70
C LEU A 5 -7.06 6.86 -5.77
N HIS A 6 -7.66 6.01 -6.62
CA HIS A 6 -6.94 5.32 -7.70
C HIS A 6 -6.27 6.32 -8.64
N GLU A 7 -6.97 7.39 -9.04
CA GLU A 7 -6.38 8.41 -9.91
C GLU A 7 -5.22 9.15 -9.22
N ARG A 8 -5.33 9.44 -7.93
CA ARG A 8 -4.26 10.11 -7.17
C ARG A 8 -3.04 9.20 -7.01
N VAL A 9 -3.26 7.92 -6.75
CA VAL A 9 -2.20 6.89 -6.68
C VAL A 9 -1.53 6.70 -8.04
N ARG A 10 -2.32 6.65 -9.12
CA ARG A 10 -1.82 6.58 -10.50
C ARG A 10 -0.88 7.73 -10.81
N ARG A 11 -1.29 8.98 -10.56
CA ARG A 11 -0.44 10.15 -10.78
C ARG A 11 0.83 10.13 -9.94
N ALA A 12 0.74 9.72 -8.68
CA ALA A 12 1.90 9.64 -7.80
C ALA A 12 2.91 8.59 -8.27
N LEU A 13 2.45 7.36 -8.59
CA LEU A 13 3.32 6.29 -9.07
C LEU A 13 3.93 6.62 -10.42
N ASP A 14 3.15 7.16 -11.35
CA ASP A 14 3.63 7.62 -12.66
C ASP A 14 4.74 8.66 -12.50
N HIS A 15 4.54 9.66 -11.62
CA HIS A 15 5.54 10.68 -11.37
C HIS A 15 6.80 10.13 -10.69
N ILE A 16 6.67 9.31 -9.64
CA ILE A 16 7.81 8.72 -8.93
C ILE A 16 8.63 7.86 -9.88
N ILE A 17 7.98 6.93 -10.58
CA ILE A 17 8.66 5.96 -11.43
C ILE A 17 9.28 6.63 -12.65
N THR A 18 8.57 7.56 -13.30
CA THR A 18 9.12 8.30 -14.44
C THR A 18 10.30 9.17 -14.01
N THR A 19 10.27 9.76 -12.82
CA THR A 19 11.40 10.53 -12.30
C THR A 19 12.62 9.63 -12.11
N LEU A 20 12.45 8.49 -11.42
CA LEU A 20 13.52 7.52 -11.17
C LEU A 20 14.08 6.90 -12.47
N ASP A 21 13.22 6.61 -13.46
CA ASP A 21 13.64 6.10 -14.76
C ASP A 21 14.52 7.11 -15.53
N ASN A 22 14.33 8.41 -15.28
CA ASN A 22 15.09 9.50 -15.91
C ASN A 22 16.32 9.95 -15.10
N GLU A 23 16.52 9.45 -13.88
CA GLU A 23 17.73 9.75 -13.10
C GLU A 23 18.97 9.12 -13.75
N PRO A 24 20.15 9.77 -13.71
CA PRO A 24 21.38 9.19 -14.26
C PRO A 24 21.75 7.85 -13.64
N GLU A 25 21.48 7.63 -12.35
CA GLU A 25 21.73 6.36 -11.67
C GLU A 25 20.75 5.24 -12.07
N GLN A 26 19.58 5.58 -12.60
CA GLN A 26 18.50 4.67 -13.00
C GLN A 26 18.28 3.50 -12.02
N PRO A 27 17.87 3.80 -10.76
CA PRO A 27 17.68 2.77 -9.75
C PRO A 27 16.70 1.69 -10.23
N LYS A 28 17.05 0.42 -10.00
CA LYS A 28 16.28 -0.73 -10.49
C LYS A 28 15.22 -1.24 -9.50
N THR A 29 15.22 -0.74 -8.28
CA THR A 29 14.28 -1.16 -7.23
C THR A 29 14.06 -0.01 -6.26
N VAL A 30 12.81 0.20 -5.87
CA VAL A 30 12.38 1.20 -4.88
C VAL A 30 11.49 0.51 -3.85
N LEU A 31 11.56 0.94 -2.59
CA LEU A 31 10.67 0.50 -1.52
C LEU A 31 9.75 1.67 -1.14
N LEU A 32 8.43 1.44 -1.18
CA LEU A 32 7.43 2.39 -0.73
C LEU A 32 6.74 1.85 0.53
N CYS A 33 6.82 2.60 1.62
CA CYS A 33 6.04 2.33 2.83
C CYS A 33 4.78 3.20 2.81
N THR A 34 3.60 2.58 2.87
CA THR A 34 2.33 3.29 2.73
C THR A 34 1.19 2.58 3.47
N HIS A 35 -0.02 3.13 3.38
CA HIS A 35 -1.22 2.65 4.08
C HIS A 35 -2.02 1.62 3.26
N ALA A 36 -2.88 0.86 3.93
CA ALA A 36 -3.68 -0.24 3.37
C ALA A 36 -4.40 0.11 2.07
N ALA A 37 -5.29 1.11 2.08
CA ALA A 37 -6.05 1.53 0.90
C ALA A 37 -5.14 1.92 -0.29
N THR A 38 -3.97 2.50 0.00
CA THR A 38 -2.99 2.85 -1.04
C THR A 38 -2.32 1.62 -1.63
N ILE A 39 -2.05 0.57 -0.85
CA ILE A 39 -1.49 -0.70 -1.36
C ILE A 39 -2.46 -1.33 -2.36
N ILE A 40 -3.75 -1.42 -2.01
CA ILE A 40 -4.78 -1.98 -2.91
C ILE A 40 -4.85 -1.17 -4.20
N ALA A 41 -5.01 0.16 -4.08
CA ALA A 41 -5.08 1.04 -5.23
C ALA A 41 -3.80 0.98 -6.10
N ALA A 42 -2.62 0.87 -5.48
CA ALA A 42 -1.35 0.73 -6.19
C ALA A 42 -1.28 -0.60 -6.95
N GLY A 43 -1.71 -1.70 -6.34
CA GLY A 43 -1.78 -3.00 -6.99
C GLY A 43 -2.65 -2.95 -8.25
N ARG A 44 -3.86 -2.41 -8.13
CA ARG A 44 -4.80 -2.25 -9.26
C ARG A 44 -4.25 -1.35 -10.36
N VAL A 45 -3.65 -0.21 -10.00
CA VAL A 45 -3.04 0.72 -10.95
C VAL A 45 -1.83 0.11 -11.68
N LEU A 46 -0.90 -0.50 -10.95
CA LEU A 46 0.35 -1.03 -11.51
C LEU A 46 0.07 -2.22 -12.42
N THR A 47 -0.84 -3.11 -12.02
CA THR A 47 -1.19 -4.30 -12.79
C THR A 47 -2.21 -4.02 -13.90
N GLY A 48 -3.03 -2.98 -13.74
CA GLY A 48 -4.17 -2.68 -14.61
C GLY A 48 -5.41 -3.50 -14.28
N GLN A 49 -5.38 -4.30 -13.21
CA GLN A 49 -6.51 -5.08 -12.72
C GLN A 49 -7.45 -4.15 -11.95
N MET A 50 -8.41 -3.57 -12.66
CA MET A 50 -9.44 -2.68 -12.10
C MET A 50 -10.78 -3.41 -12.08
N PRO A 51 -11.14 -4.12 -10.99
CA PRO A 51 -12.42 -4.80 -10.90
C PRO A 51 -13.58 -3.80 -10.84
N ASP A 52 -14.74 -4.20 -11.38
CA ASP A 52 -15.99 -3.43 -11.26
C ASP A 52 -16.49 -3.40 -9.81
N ASP A 53 -16.30 -4.51 -9.09
CA ASP A 53 -16.55 -4.60 -7.66
C ASP A 53 -15.34 -4.03 -6.90
N PRO A 54 -15.48 -2.92 -6.17
CA PRO A 54 -14.39 -2.39 -5.37
C PRO A 54 -13.92 -3.38 -4.29
N ASP A 55 -14.75 -4.36 -3.90
CA ASP A 55 -14.51 -5.30 -2.81
C ASP A 55 -13.90 -6.63 -3.25
N GLU A 56 -13.52 -6.75 -4.52
CA GLU A 56 -12.78 -7.90 -5.04
C GLU A 56 -11.56 -8.19 -4.14
N ASP A 57 -11.39 -9.47 -3.78
CA ASP A 57 -10.26 -9.95 -2.97
C ASP A 57 -9.02 -10.16 -3.85
N ASP A 58 -8.36 -9.05 -4.19
CA ASP A 58 -7.25 -9.03 -5.15
C ASP A 58 -5.89 -8.71 -4.52
N PHE A 59 -5.75 -7.56 -3.86
CA PHE A 59 -4.51 -7.09 -3.26
C PHE A 59 -4.63 -7.04 -1.74
N HIS A 60 -3.81 -7.82 -1.06
CA HIS A 60 -3.80 -7.88 0.40
C HIS A 60 -2.92 -6.76 0.99
N CYS A 61 -3.23 -6.37 2.21
CA CYS A 61 -2.53 -5.29 2.91
C CYS A 61 -2.48 -5.52 4.43
N PHE A 62 -1.93 -6.67 4.83
CA PHE A 62 -1.68 -6.97 6.23
C PHE A 62 -0.70 -5.98 6.87
N THR A 63 -0.76 -5.83 8.19
CA THR A 63 0.17 -4.98 8.93
C THR A 63 1.60 -5.45 8.67
N ALA A 64 2.43 -4.53 8.17
CA ALA A 64 3.81 -4.79 7.77
C ALA A 64 3.99 -5.93 6.74
N GLY A 65 2.96 -6.26 5.96
CA GLY A 65 3.05 -7.18 4.83
C GLY A 65 3.77 -6.57 3.63
N LEU A 66 4.51 -7.38 2.88
CA LEU A 66 5.29 -6.95 1.72
C LEU A 66 4.66 -7.41 0.42
N SER A 67 4.27 -6.44 -0.42
CA SER A 67 3.92 -6.70 -1.82
C SER A 67 5.07 -6.35 -2.74
N LYS A 68 5.29 -7.16 -3.78
CA LYS A 68 6.35 -6.97 -4.78
C LYS A 68 5.76 -6.95 -6.17
N PHE A 69 6.08 -5.88 -6.89
CA PHE A 69 5.70 -5.70 -8.29
C PHE A 69 6.94 -5.69 -9.18
N VAL A 70 6.87 -6.40 -10.31
CA VAL A 70 7.95 -6.47 -11.31
C VAL A 70 7.41 -5.94 -12.63
N ARG A 71 8.16 -5.04 -13.27
CA ARG A 71 7.74 -4.44 -14.54
C ARG A 71 7.76 -5.51 -15.63
N ARG A 72 6.69 -5.58 -16.44
CA ARG A 72 6.58 -6.52 -17.57
C ARG A 72 7.48 -6.12 -18.73
N ASP A 73 7.46 -4.84 -19.08
CA ASP A 73 8.23 -4.30 -20.19
C ASP A 73 8.89 -2.97 -19.80
N ALA A 74 10.18 -2.82 -20.08
CA ALA A 74 10.94 -1.61 -19.78
C ALA A 74 10.79 -0.51 -20.84
N ASP A 75 10.09 -0.78 -21.95
CA ASP A 75 9.80 0.22 -22.97
C ASP A 75 8.98 1.38 -22.38
N PRO A 76 9.51 2.62 -22.39
CA PRO A 76 8.79 3.80 -21.92
C PRO A 76 7.42 4.02 -22.60
N SER A 77 7.25 3.52 -23.82
CA SER A 77 5.98 3.64 -24.57
C SER A 77 4.81 2.89 -23.92
N LYS A 78 5.09 1.90 -23.08
CA LYS A 78 4.07 1.11 -22.37
C LYS A 78 3.48 1.84 -21.17
N GLY A 79 4.14 2.90 -20.70
CA GLY A 79 3.75 3.64 -19.50
C GLY A 79 3.94 2.84 -18.20
N VAL A 80 3.63 3.50 -17.08
CA VAL A 80 3.76 2.92 -15.74
C VAL A 80 2.53 2.10 -15.35
N ALA A 81 1.33 2.64 -15.57
CA ALA A 81 0.09 1.97 -15.19
C ALA A 81 -0.19 0.76 -16.09
N GLY A 82 -0.61 -0.35 -15.51
CA GLY A 82 -0.96 -1.56 -16.27
C GLY A 82 0.22 -2.31 -16.90
N ASN A 83 1.45 -2.07 -16.44
CA ASN A 83 2.69 -2.65 -17.01
C ASN A 83 3.53 -3.42 -15.97
N TRP A 84 2.89 -3.92 -14.91
CA TRP A 84 3.55 -4.68 -13.84
C TRP A 84 2.82 -5.98 -13.54
N ASP A 85 3.56 -6.93 -12.99
CA ASP A 85 3.05 -8.16 -12.39
C ASP A 85 3.24 -8.12 -10.88
N CYS A 86 2.21 -8.50 -10.13
CA CYS A 86 2.32 -8.73 -8.69
C CYS A 86 2.90 -10.13 -8.46
N VAL A 87 4.14 -10.20 -7.97
CA VAL A 87 4.85 -11.49 -7.75
C VAL A 87 4.89 -11.88 -6.26
N LEU A 88 4.47 -10.97 -5.39
CA LEU A 88 4.29 -11.20 -3.96
C LEU A 88 3.15 -10.31 -3.49
N ASN A 89 2.17 -10.87 -2.79
CA ASN A 89 0.99 -10.15 -2.35
C ASN A 89 0.91 -10.18 -0.82
N SER A 90 1.34 -9.10 -0.18
CA SER A 90 1.32 -8.94 1.28
C SER A 90 1.94 -10.10 2.07
N ASP A 91 3.13 -10.56 1.66
CA ASP A 91 3.83 -11.61 2.38
C ASP A 91 4.12 -11.18 3.82
N THR A 92 3.86 -12.09 4.76
CA THR A 92 4.08 -11.93 6.19
C THR A 92 4.85 -13.11 6.78
N SER A 93 5.43 -13.97 5.93
CA SER A 93 6.20 -15.16 6.34
C SER A 93 7.38 -14.84 7.27
N TYR A 94 7.89 -13.61 7.20
CA TYR A 94 8.97 -13.09 8.04
C TYR A 94 8.50 -12.49 9.38
N LEU A 95 7.19 -12.37 9.62
CA LEU A 95 6.61 -11.86 10.86
C LEU A 95 6.24 -13.03 11.78
N SER A 96 6.63 -12.97 13.06
CA SER A 96 6.30 -14.03 14.03
C SER A 96 4.80 -14.15 14.32
N GLY A 97 4.03 -13.07 14.12
CA GLY A 97 2.57 -13.05 14.24
C GLY A 97 1.82 -13.44 12.96
N GLY A 98 2.54 -13.58 11.83
CA GLY A 98 1.91 -13.81 10.53
C GLY A 98 1.03 -12.64 10.07
N ALA A 99 -0.06 -12.97 9.37
CA ALA A 99 -0.98 -12.00 8.79
C ALA A 99 -1.96 -11.45 9.83
N GLU A 100 -1.88 -10.14 10.10
CA GLU A 100 -2.74 -9.45 11.06
C GLU A 100 -3.36 -8.18 10.45
N ARG A 101 -4.59 -7.86 10.87
CA ARG A 101 -5.31 -6.61 10.53
C ARG A 101 -5.37 -6.32 9.01
N GLY A 102 -5.71 -7.33 8.21
CA GLY A 102 -6.02 -7.13 6.79
C GLY A 102 -7.19 -6.18 6.59
N TRP A 103 -7.24 -5.53 5.42
CA TRP A 103 -8.20 -4.47 5.13
C TRP A 103 -8.72 -4.56 3.69
N HIS A 104 -9.96 -4.12 3.47
CA HIS A 104 -10.63 -4.05 2.17
C HIS A 104 -11.36 -2.70 2.04
N PHE A 105 -11.70 -2.28 0.82
CA PHE A 105 -12.39 -1.00 0.58
C PHE A 105 -13.73 -0.86 1.29
N ASN A 106 -14.35 -1.99 1.64
CA ASN A 106 -15.59 -2.07 2.40
C ASN A 106 -15.40 -2.96 3.64
N GLY A 107 -16.10 -2.59 4.72
CA GLY A 107 -16.01 -3.22 6.03
C GLY A 107 -16.12 -2.20 7.17
N GLU A 108 -16.77 -2.58 8.28
CA GLU A 108 -16.75 -1.75 9.49
C GLU A 108 -15.37 -1.81 10.15
N GLU A 109 -14.59 -0.74 10.01
CA GLU A 109 -13.44 -0.53 10.88
C GLU A 109 -13.93 -0.20 12.29
N SER A 110 -14.12 -1.22 13.13
CA SER A 110 -14.12 -0.98 14.57
C SER A 110 -12.68 -0.67 14.97
N PHE A 111 -12.30 0.61 14.90
CA PHE A 111 -11.15 1.10 15.65
C PHE A 111 -11.46 0.78 17.12
N VAL A 112 -10.87 -0.30 17.65
CA VAL A 112 -10.84 -0.51 19.09
C VAL A 112 -10.11 0.70 19.64
N SER A 113 -10.87 1.64 20.22
CA SER A 113 -10.31 2.68 21.06
C SER A 113 -9.48 1.94 22.10
N PHE A 114 -8.16 2.12 22.08
CA PHE A 114 -7.33 1.64 23.17
C PHE A 114 -7.96 2.18 24.45
N ALA A 115 -8.34 1.28 25.36
CA ALA A 115 -8.86 1.71 26.66
C ALA A 115 -7.82 2.65 27.25
N GLU A 116 -8.22 3.87 27.62
CA GLU A 116 -7.34 4.79 28.30
C GLU A 116 -6.82 4.07 29.55
N ASP A 117 -5.50 3.90 29.66
CA ASP A 117 -4.88 3.43 30.90
C ASP A 117 -5.38 4.35 32.03
N PRO A 118 -5.83 3.80 33.18
CA PRO A 118 -6.28 4.62 34.28
C PRO A 118 -5.14 5.55 34.70
N LYS A 119 -5.38 6.86 34.59
CA LYS A 119 -4.47 7.90 35.08
C LYS A 119 -4.19 7.63 36.56
N ASP A 120 -2.97 7.22 36.88
CA ASP A 120 -2.46 7.16 38.24
C ASP A 120 -2.31 8.61 38.71
N ASP A 121 -3.31 9.13 39.44
CA ASP A 121 -3.24 10.40 40.16
C ASP A 121 -2.20 10.29 41.27
N LYS A 122 -0.92 10.38 40.89
CA LYS A 122 0.16 10.70 41.82
C LYS A 122 0.53 12.15 41.65
N GLU A 123 -0.09 12.95 42.50
CA GLU A 123 0.28 14.34 42.78
C GLU A 123 1.81 14.42 43.00
N ALA A 124 2.51 15.02 42.05
CA ALA A 124 3.92 15.37 42.23
C ALA A 124 3.99 16.57 43.20
N PRO A 125 4.91 16.57 44.18
CA PRO A 125 5.06 17.72 45.08
C PRO A 125 5.55 18.92 44.28
N LYS A 126 4.83 20.04 44.43
CA LYS A 126 5.18 21.33 43.83
C LYS A 126 6.56 21.77 44.32
N LEU A 127 7.47 22.00 43.35
CA LEU A 127 8.63 22.87 43.47
C LEU A 127 8.55 23.88 42.31
#